data_AF-A0A345T2P9-F1
#
_entry.id   AF-A0A345T2P9-F1
#
_cell.length_a   1.000
_cell.length_b   1.000
_cell.length_c   1.000
_cell.angle_alpha   90.00
_cell.angle_beta   90.00
_cell.angle_gamma   90.00
#
_symmetry.space_group_name_H-M   'P 1'
#
loop_
_entity.id
_entity.type
_entity.pdbx_description
1 polymer ?
#
loop_
_entity_poly.entity_id
_entity_poly.type
_entity_poly.pdbx_seq_one_letter_code
_entity_poly.pdbx_strand_id
1 'polypeptide(L)'
;MVLGLVGTAIPAQAVSAKPGVRVSPSGGSLTRAQAVKVCPENIRDAVTIRARVLVGKAWKTTSAKPKTGSACASLVPGKLVAKPGTYKMQFQVVRPKNVTVTAARTAKVVASAVKVSKPAVTTAKVSAAVSPVFGQKVALQVKSGSSWKAVSTVTVKTTGGSQTVSYARPKAVGTYRILSQKATWALEKASSSFTIAAPKPTPTPTPTPKPTPTPTPTPTPTPTPTPTPTPTPEPSSEPSILRLVFDTSAEDCDIDDPVTLSTPGADGTISWGDGDDPVALSAAPTWTFTTEGVHEVTLTGTIPALHALASGADCLTRVDRWDAETGTTDLSGAFQDASNLTSVATPPPGVTTLAYTFSGATSFNGDISGWDTSQVTSLQGTFRWASSFDQPIGGWNTAKVTNLDDTFYSASSFNQPIGGWNTEKVTSLDGTFYGASSFDQPIGGWKTSKVTSLDRTFATATAFNQPIGGWNTAKVTSLDGTFYGASSFDQPIGDWDTSHVTSLSATFSRATAFNQPIGGWNTSRVTDMSNTFSNALSFNQDLSRWNVGAVVVITGYDAGATSWQESGKPHFS
;
A
#
# COMPACT_ATOMS: atom_id res chain seq x y z
N MET A 1 -30.96 17.61 -64.11
CA MET A 1 -31.93 16.54 -63.77
C MET A 1 -31.44 15.85 -62.50
N VAL A 2 -32.32 15.21 -61.71
CA VAL A 2 -32.07 14.83 -60.29
C VAL A 2 -32.00 13.29 -60.10
N LEU A 3 -31.52 12.84 -58.92
CA LEU A 3 -31.32 11.45 -58.39
C LEU A 3 -30.03 10.75 -58.90
N GLY A 4 -29.16 10.08 -58.11
CA GLY A 4 -29.00 9.79 -56.66
C GLY A 4 -27.53 9.29 -56.39
N LEU A 5 -27.09 8.61 -55.31
CA LEU A 5 -27.65 8.24 -53.98
C LEU A 5 -26.54 7.63 -53.05
N VAL A 6 -26.65 7.77 -51.71
CA VAL A 6 -25.93 7.07 -50.58
C VAL A 6 -24.41 7.28 -50.29
N GLY A 7 -24.10 7.63 -49.02
CA GLY A 7 -22.88 7.22 -48.25
C GLY A 7 -21.62 8.10 -48.39
N THR A 8 -20.80 8.38 -47.36
CA THR A 8 -20.75 7.95 -45.94
C THR A 8 -20.24 9.10 -45.03
N ALA A 9 -20.52 9.02 -43.72
CA ALA A 9 -19.98 9.95 -42.72
C ALA A 9 -18.77 9.34 -41.98
N ILE A 10 -17.76 10.17 -41.69
CA ILE A 10 -16.50 9.82 -40.99
C ILE A 10 -16.44 10.67 -39.69
N PRO A 11 -15.90 10.15 -38.56
CA PRO A 11 -16.52 10.37 -37.25
C PRO A 11 -16.11 11.64 -36.49
N ALA A 12 -16.91 11.99 -35.49
CA ALA A 12 -16.65 13.08 -34.55
C ALA A 12 -15.53 12.73 -33.55
N GLN A 13 -14.43 13.49 -33.56
CA GLN A 13 -13.44 13.45 -32.48
C GLN A 13 -13.88 14.33 -31.31
N ALA A 14 -13.76 13.78 -30.09
CA ALA A 14 -14.40 14.32 -28.90
C ALA A 14 -13.64 15.47 -28.23
N VAL A 15 -14.40 16.41 -27.65
CA VAL A 15 -13.91 17.29 -26.58
C VAL A 15 -13.80 16.46 -25.31
N SER A 16 -12.57 16.12 -24.89
CA SER A 16 -12.35 15.44 -23.61
C SER A 16 -12.56 16.41 -22.45
N ALA A 17 -13.65 16.22 -21.70
CA ALA A 17 -13.93 16.91 -20.46
C ALA A 17 -13.74 15.95 -19.28
N LYS A 18 -13.13 16.42 -18.18
CA LYS A 18 -13.05 15.63 -16.94
C LYS A 18 -14.47 15.32 -16.41
N PRO A 19 -14.67 14.19 -15.71
CA PRO A 19 -15.98 13.83 -15.16
C PRO A 19 -16.61 14.98 -14.35
N GLY A 20 -17.88 15.30 -14.64
CA GLY A 20 -18.63 16.36 -13.95
C GLY A 20 -18.62 17.76 -14.60
N VAL A 21 -18.13 17.92 -15.85
CA VAL A 21 -18.18 19.21 -16.57
C VAL A 21 -18.91 19.04 -17.91
N ARG A 22 -19.98 19.83 -18.13
CA ARG A 22 -20.66 19.89 -19.44
C ARG A 22 -20.13 21.06 -20.28
N VAL A 23 -19.92 20.79 -21.57
CA VAL A 23 -19.47 21.75 -22.57
C VAL A 23 -20.47 21.76 -23.73
N SER A 24 -20.75 22.94 -24.29
CA SER A 24 -21.60 23.11 -25.48
C SER A 24 -21.06 24.26 -26.36
N PRO A 25 -21.24 24.22 -27.69
CA PRO A 25 -22.29 23.54 -28.46
C PRO A 25 -22.09 22.03 -28.68
N SER A 26 -23.20 21.31 -28.85
CA SER A 26 -23.26 19.91 -29.25
C SER A 26 -23.25 19.76 -30.77
N GLY A 27 -22.08 19.48 -31.35
CA GLY A 27 -21.90 19.14 -32.76
C GLY A 27 -21.59 20.34 -33.68
N GLY A 28 -20.56 20.20 -34.52
CA GLY A 28 -20.19 21.17 -35.57
C GLY A 28 -18.90 21.95 -35.31
N SER A 29 -18.24 22.39 -36.40
CA SER A 29 -17.00 23.18 -36.36
C SER A 29 -17.22 24.56 -35.74
N LEU A 30 -16.26 25.00 -34.92
CA LEU A 30 -16.31 26.30 -34.24
C LEU A 30 -16.04 27.45 -35.20
N THR A 31 -16.93 28.44 -35.23
CA THR A 31 -16.77 29.70 -35.98
C THR A 31 -16.29 30.84 -35.08
N ARG A 32 -15.73 31.90 -35.67
CA ARG A 32 -15.06 33.03 -34.99
C ARG A 32 -15.90 33.74 -33.90
N ALA A 33 -17.23 33.62 -33.95
CA ALA A 33 -18.17 34.30 -33.06
C ALA A 33 -18.81 33.40 -31.97
N GLN A 34 -18.59 32.09 -31.99
CA GLN A 34 -19.28 31.18 -31.07
C GLN A 34 -18.61 31.12 -29.68
N ALA A 35 -19.41 31.38 -28.64
CA ALA A 35 -19.01 31.21 -27.26
C ALA A 35 -19.20 29.75 -26.82
N VAL A 36 -18.15 29.15 -26.24
CA VAL A 36 -18.21 27.83 -25.61
C VAL A 36 -18.70 28.00 -24.19
N LYS A 37 -19.86 27.42 -23.87
CA LYS A 37 -20.45 27.49 -22.53
C LYS A 37 -19.98 26.29 -21.72
N VAL A 38 -19.36 26.55 -20.57
CA VAL A 38 -18.85 25.52 -19.66
C VAL A 38 -19.61 25.60 -18.35
N CYS A 39 -20.24 24.49 -17.96
CA CYS A 39 -21.05 24.36 -16.76
C CYS A 39 -20.48 23.20 -15.91
N PRO A 40 -19.74 23.49 -14.83
CA PRO A 40 -19.39 22.49 -13.83
C PRO A 40 -20.65 22.02 -13.09
N GLU A 41 -20.84 20.72 -12.94
CA GLU A 41 -21.93 20.19 -12.12
C GLU A 41 -21.59 20.36 -10.63
N ASN A 42 -22.56 20.82 -9.84
CA ASN A 42 -22.50 20.97 -8.37
C ASN A 42 -21.47 21.96 -7.78
N ILE A 43 -21.11 23.04 -8.50
CA ILE A 43 -20.34 24.16 -7.93
C ILE A 43 -21.06 25.49 -8.23
N ARG A 44 -21.35 26.30 -7.21
CA ARG A 44 -22.01 27.62 -7.36
C ARG A 44 -21.18 28.82 -6.93
N ASP A 45 -20.10 28.63 -6.19
CA ASP A 45 -19.23 29.71 -5.72
C ASP A 45 -18.05 29.98 -6.67
N ALA A 46 -17.38 31.12 -6.49
CA ALA A 46 -16.54 31.79 -7.50
C ALA A 46 -15.29 31.02 -7.95
N VAL A 47 -15.48 30.01 -8.79
CA VAL A 47 -14.41 29.26 -9.46
C VAL A 47 -14.01 29.93 -10.77
N THR A 48 -12.69 30.03 -11.00
CA THR A 48 -12.16 30.47 -12.29
C THR A 48 -12.04 29.26 -13.22
N ILE A 49 -12.65 29.32 -14.40
CA ILE A 49 -12.51 28.28 -15.43
C ILE A 49 -11.42 28.74 -16.40
N ARG A 50 -10.33 27.97 -16.46
CA ARG A 50 -9.26 28.13 -17.45
C ARG A 50 -9.47 27.13 -18.58
N ALA A 51 -9.16 27.55 -19.81
CA ALA A 51 -9.16 26.70 -20.98
C ALA A 51 -7.87 26.89 -21.77
N ARG A 52 -7.33 25.81 -22.34
CA ARG A 52 -6.25 25.87 -23.35
C ARG A 52 -6.70 25.25 -24.66
N VAL A 53 -6.28 25.85 -25.77
CA VAL A 53 -6.58 25.46 -27.15
C VAL A 53 -5.27 25.18 -27.87
N LEU A 54 -5.14 24.02 -28.50
CA LEU A 54 -3.96 23.67 -29.30
C LEU A 54 -4.07 24.32 -30.69
N VAL A 55 -3.11 25.16 -31.05
CA VAL A 55 -3.06 25.87 -32.34
C VAL A 55 -1.73 25.55 -33.01
N GLY A 56 -1.75 24.68 -34.02
CA GLY A 56 -0.53 24.05 -34.52
C GLY A 56 0.05 23.11 -33.45
N LYS A 57 1.33 23.28 -33.11
CA LYS A 57 1.99 22.55 -32.01
C LYS A 57 1.94 23.27 -30.64
N ALA A 58 1.39 24.48 -30.56
CA ALA A 58 1.45 25.31 -29.35
C ALA A 58 0.08 25.47 -28.65
N TRP A 59 0.07 25.32 -27.33
CA TRP A 59 -1.12 25.55 -26.49
C TRP A 59 -1.29 27.05 -26.17
N LYS A 60 -2.48 27.60 -26.40
CA LYS A 60 -2.85 28.98 -26.04
C LYS A 60 -3.97 29.00 -24.99
N THR A 61 -3.81 29.78 -23.94
CA THR A 61 -4.71 29.83 -22.78
C THR A 61 -5.70 31.01 -22.82
N THR A 62 -6.88 30.80 -22.24
CA THR A 62 -7.85 31.84 -21.89
C THR A 62 -8.59 31.46 -20.61
N SER A 63 -9.28 32.40 -19.97
CA SER A 63 -10.07 32.11 -18.78
C SER A 63 -11.30 33.00 -18.66
N ALA A 64 -12.32 32.50 -17.97
CA ALA A 64 -13.53 33.25 -17.64
C ALA A 64 -14.04 32.86 -16.25
N LYS A 65 -14.69 33.81 -15.58
CA LYS A 65 -15.47 33.58 -14.37
C LYS A 65 -16.97 33.57 -14.72
N PRO A 66 -17.81 32.75 -14.06
CA PRO A 66 -19.25 32.86 -14.17
C PRO A 66 -19.72 34.26 -13.71
N LYS A 67 -20.80 34.78 -14.32
CA LYS A 67 -21.47 35.99 -13.81
C LYS A 67 -22.19 35.66 -12.49
N THR A 68 -22.30 36.64 -11.59
CA THR A 68 -23.00 36.48 -10.30
C THR A 68 -24.39 35.86 -10.50
N GLY A 69 -24.66 34.75 -9.81
CA GLY A 69 -25.92 33.98 -9.95
C GLY A 69 -25.96 32.95 -11.08
N SER A 70 -24.96 32.87 -11.96
CA SER A 70 -24.83 31.85 -13.02
C SER A 70 -23.86 30.73 -12.61
N ALA A 71 -24.28 29.48 -12.75
CA ALA A 71 -23.41 28.31 -12.57
C ALA A 71 -22.51 27.99 -13.79
N CYS A 72 -22.61 28.77 -14.87
CA CYS A 72 -21.82 28.55 -16.09
C CYS A 72 -21.01 29.79 -16.47
N ALA A 73 -19.80 29.58 -16.99
CA ALA A 73 -19.01 30.61 -17.65
C ALA A 73 -19.12 30.47 -19.18
N SER A 74 -19.16 31.60 -19.89
CA SER A 74 -19.07 31.65 -21.34
C SER A 74 -17.65 32.06 -21.73
N LEU A 75 -16.91 31.14 -22.35
CA LEU A 75 -15.60 31.40 -22.94
C LEU A 75 -15.77 31.77 -24.41
N VAL A 76 -15.03 32.77 -24.89
CA VAL A 76 -15.02 33.14 -26.32
C VAL A 76 -13.63 32.86 -26.90
N PRO A 77 -13.41 31.69 -27.55
CA PRO A 77 -12.09 31.33 -28.09
C PRO A 77 -11.64 32.19 -29.27
N GLY A 78 -12.53 32.99 -29.87
CA GLY A 78 -12.31 33.75 -31.11
C GLY A 78 -11.19 34.81 -31.10
N LYS A 79 -10.52 35.04 -29.95
CA LYS A 79 -9.25 35.81 -29.87
C LYS A 79 -7.98 34.94 -29.96
N LEU A 80 -8.07 33.62 -29.83
CA LEU A 80 -6.93 32.70 -29.83
C LEU A 80 -6.66 32.04 -31.19
N VAL A 81 -7.66 31.98 -32.07
CA VAL A 81 -7.66 31.24 -33.34
C VAL A 81 -8.14 32.12 -34.49
N ALA A 82 -7.37 32.16 -35.57
CA ALA A 82 -7.53 33.12 -36.67
C ALA A 82 -8.30 32.57 -37.90
N LYS A 83 -8.53 31.26 -37.98
CA LYS A 83 -9.24 30.60 -39.10
C LYS A 83 -10.29 29.61 -38.54
N PRO A 84 -11.36 29.28 -39.29
CA PRO A 84 -12.29 28.21 -38.91
C PRO A 84 -11.60 26.84 -38.95
N GLY A 85 -11.97 25.93 -38.05
CA GLY A 85 -11.39 24.58 -38.01
C GLY A 85 -11.75 23.78 -36.74
N THR A 86 -11.27 22.54 -36.69
CA THR A 86 -11.39 21.65 -35.51
C THR A 86 -10.15 21.82 -34.63
N TYR A 87 -10.34 21.98 -33.32
CA TYR A 87 -9.25 22.26 -32.37
C TYR A 87 -9.35 21.38 -31.12
N LYS A 88 -8.22 20.83 -30.64
CA LYS A 88 -8.15 20.18 -29.33
C LYS A 88 -8.23 21.26 -28.23
N MET A 89 -9.14 21.08 -27.29
CA MET A 89 -9.32 21.97 -26.13
C MET A 89 -9.24 21.17 -24.83
N GLN A 90 -8.69 21.78 -23.78
CA GLN A 90 -8.68 21.24 -22.42
C GLN A 90 -9.15 22.31 -21.42
N PHE A 91 -9.85 21.88 -20.37
CA PHE A 91 -10.47 22.77 -19.37
C PHE A 91 -10.00 22.42 -17.95
N GLN A 92 -9.78 23.44 -17.12
CA GLN A 92 -9.39 23.31 -15.73
C GLN A 92 -10.28 24.20 -14.84
N VAL A 93 -10.77 23.62 -13.75
CA VAL A 93 -11.67 24.23 -12.77
C VAL A 93 -10.87 24.57 -11.52
N VAL A 94 -10.58 25.86 -11.29
CA VAL A 94 -9.66 26.31 -10.23
C VAL A 94 -10.44 26.79 -9.00
N ARG A 95 -10.48 25.98 -7.94
CA ARG A 95 -11.18 26.30 -6.68
C ARG A 95 -10.35 27.24 -5.77
N PRO A 96 -10.98 28.24 -5.11
CA PRO A 96 -10.37 28.93 -3.98
C PRO A 96 -10.27 27.98 -2.77
N LYS A 97 -9.27 28.19 -1.89
CA LYS A 97 -8.83 27.16 -0.92
C LYS A 97 -9.82 26.81 0.22
N ASN A 98 -10.82 27.65 0.53
CA ASN A 98 -11.56 27.56 1.81
C ASN A 98 -13.11 27.64 1.67
N VAL A 99 -13.83 26.55 1.31
CA VAL A 99 -15.31 26.47 1.44
C VAL A 99 -15.79 25.04 1.73
N THR A 100 -16.68 24.89 2.74
CA THR A 100 -17.37 23.64 3.13
C THR A 100 -18.82 23.66 2.59
N VAL A 101 -19.36 22.52 2.11
CA VAL A 101 -20.66 22.50 1.39
C VAL A 101 -21.73 21.64 2.11
N THR A 102 -22.94 22.20 2.24
CA THR A 102 -24.09 21.56 2.91
C THR A 102 -25.16 21.10 1.90
N ALA A 103 -25.53 19.82 1.96
CA ALA A 103 -26.75 19.13 1.47
C ALA A 103 -27.44 19.52 0.14
N ALA A 104 -27.72 18.51 -0.72
CA ALA A 104 -28.54 18.63 -1.94
C ALA A 104 -29.72 17.62 -1.97
N ARG A 105 -30.79 17.97 -2.71
CA ARG A 105 -32.06 17.21 -2.84
C ARG A 105 -32.15 16.35 -4.12
N THR A 106 -33.18 15.50 -4.20
CA THR A 106 -33.28 14.27 -5.01
C THR A 106 -34.04 14.37 -6.35
N ALA A 107 -33.77 13.41 -7.28
CA ALA A 107 -34.53 13.08 -8.49
C ALA A 107 -34.47 11.55 -8.80
N LYS A 108 -35.21 11.04 -9.80
CA LYS A 108 -35.75 9.64 -9.86
C LYS A 108 -35.66 8.99 -11.28
N VAL A 109 -35.87 7.65 -11.38
CA VAL A 109 -36.10 6.80 -12.61
C VAL A 109 -34.79 6.32 -13.32
N VAL A 110 -34.54 5.07 -13.75
CA VAL A 110 -35.17 3.71 -13.62
C VAL A 110 -34.09 2.58 -13.68
N ALA A 111 -34.42 1.28 -13.81
CA ALA A 111 -33.49 0.11 -13.70
C ALA A 111 -33.44 -0.87 -14.90
N SER A 112 -32.36 -1.67 -14.99
CA SER A 112 -32.19 -2.88 -15.84
C SER A 112 -31.17 -3.88 -15.21
N ALA A 113 -31.22 -5.16 -15.63
CA ALA A 113 -30.81 -6.35 -14.86
C ALA A 113 -29.30 -6.58 -14.55
N VAL A 114 -29.04 -7.58 -13.68
CA VAL A 114 -27.72 -8.04 -13.21
C VAL A 114 -27.47 -9.49 -13.64
N LYS A 115 -26.26 -9.78 -14.14
CA LYS A 115 -25.76 -11.13 -14.44
C LYS A 115 -24.65 -11.46 -13.43
N VAL A 116 -24.54 -12.73 -12.99
CA VAL A 116 -23.63 -13.14 -11.90
C VAL A 116 -22.59 -14.14 -12.39
N SER A 117 -21.33 -13.89 -12.05
CA SER A 117 -20.21 -14.84 -12.09
C SER A 117 -19.46 -14.80 -10.75
N LYS A 118 -18.83 -15.92 -10.35
CA LYS A 118 -17.91 -16.03 -9.18
C LYS A 118 -16.55 -15.40 -9.56
N PRO A 119 -15.75 -14.84 -8.61
CA PRO A 119 -15.42 -15.43 -7.30
C PRO A 119 -15.67 -14.54 -6.06
N ALA A 120 -15.55 -15.14 -4.87
CA ALA A 120 -15.51 -14.61 -3.48
C ALA A 120 -16.35 -13.37 -3.06
N VAL A 121 -16.27 -12.26 -3.78
CA VAL A 121 -17.03 -11.02 -3.57
C VAL A 121 -18.33 -11.08 -4.36
N THR A 122 -19.47 -10.86 -3.71
CA THR A 122 -20.76 -10.83 -4.44
C THR A 122 -21.13 -9.38 -4.75
N THR A 123 -20.95 -8.95 -5.99
CA THR A 123 -21.30 -7.59 -6.42
C THR A 123 -22.79 -7.49 -6.74
N ALA A 124 -23.53 -6.62 -6.03
CA ALA A 124 -24.90 -6.30 -6.37
C ALA A 124 -24.99 -4.89 -6.97
N LYS A 125 -25.70 -4.74 -8.11
CA LYS A 125 -26.15 -3.42 -8.54
C LYS A 125 -27.34 -3.02 -7.69
N VAL A 126 -27.24 -1.88 -7.00
CA VAL A 126 -28.33 -1.37 -6.16
C VAL A 126 -29.16 -0.39 -6.99
N SER A 127 -30.27 -0.87 -7.56
CA SER A 127 -31.28 0.00 -8.16
C SER A 127 -32.26 0.50 -7.09
N ALA A 128 -31.84 1.47 -6.29
CA ALA A 128 -32.72 2.17 -5.37
C ALA A 128 -33.48 3.30 -6.09
N ALA A 129 -34.70 3.62 -5.66
CA ALA A 129 -35.50 4.71 -6.22
C ALA A 129 -34.99 6.12 -5.86
N VAL A 130 -33.85 6.19 -5.17
CA VAL A 130 -33.13 7.39 -4.73
C VAL A 130 -31.65 7.08 -4.90
N SER A 131 -30.94 7.83 -5.75
CA SER A 131 -29.51 7.60 -6.01
C SER A 131 -28.67 7.86 -4.75
N PRO A 132 -27.87 6.88 -4.27
CA PRO A 132 -26.84 7.16 -3.28
C PRO A 132 -25.83 8.19 -3.77
N VAL A 133 -25.24 8.93 -2.84
CA VAL A 133 -24.09 9.80 -3.14
C VAL A 133 -22.81 8.96 -3.09
N PHE A 134 -21.84 9.25 -3.95
CA PHE A 134 -20.52 8.62 -3.89
C PHE A 134 -19.91 8.77 -2.49
N GLY A 135 -19.46 7.66 -1.88
CA GLY A 135 -18.97 7.64 -0.50
C GLY A 135 -20.05 7.47 0.59
N GLN A 136 -21.35 7.43 0.25
CA GLN A 136 -22.40 7.16 1.23
C GLN A 136 -22.32 5.72 1.77
N LYS A 137 -22.43 5.57 3.09
CA LYS A 137 -22.55 4.27 3.76
C LYS A 137 -24.02 3.79 3.72
N VAL A 138 -24.23 2.55 3.28
CA VAL A 138 -25.54 1.87 3.22
C VAL A 138 -25.52 0.61 4.09
N ALA A 139 -26.67 0.24 4.67
CA ALA A 139 -26.74 -0.89 5.59
C ALA A 139 -27.19 -2.17 4.87
N LEU A 140 -26.43 -3.26 5.03
CA LEU A 140 -26.80 -4.61 4.62
C LEU A 140 -27.58 -5.28 5.76
N GLN A 141 -28.74 -5.88 5.45
CA GLN A 141 -29.57 -6.59 6.42
C GLN A 141 -29.93 -8.00 5.94
N VAL A 142 -30.10 -8.92 6.90
CA VAL A 142 -30.59 -10.29 6.70
C VAL A 142 -31.97 -10.46 7.34
N LYS A 143 -32.85 -11.24 6.71
CA LYS A 143 -34.17 -11.57 7.24
C LYS A 143 -34.05 -12.65 8.33
N SER A 144 -34.61 -12.39 9.51
CA SER A 144 -34.61 -13.30 10.66
C SER A 144 -36.04 -13.39 11.19
N GLY A 145 -36.72 -14.50 10.85
CA GLY A 145 -38.16 -14.65 11.05
C GLY A 145 -38.95 -13.56 10.29
N SER A 146 -39.87 -12.89 10.99
CA SER A 146 -40.65 -11.76 10.48
C SER A 146 -39.87 -10.43 10.44
N SER A 147 -38.64 -10.40 10.97
CA SER A 147 -37.85 -9.18 11.19
C SER A 147 -36.61 -9.10 10.30
N TRP A 148 -35.93 -7.95 10.30
CA TRP A 148 -34.67 -7.74 9.58
C TRP A 148 -33.59 -7.27 10.55
N LYS A 149 -32.42 -7.92 10.55
CA LYS A 149 -31.27 -7.58 11.40
C LYS A 149 -30.13 -7.02 10.55
N ALA A 150 -29.40 -6.04 11.08
CA ALA A 150 -28.20 -5.50 10.45
C ALA A 150 -27.06 -6.53 10.44
N VAL A 151 -26.27 -6.51 9.36
CA VAL A 151 -25.14 -7.44 9.14
C VAL A 151 -23.84 -6.65 9.00
N SER A 152 -23.85 -5.59 8.19
CA SER A 152 -22.68 -4.72 7.98
C SER A 152 -23.09 -3.39 7.36
N THR A 153 -22.16 -2.43 7.33
CA THR A 153 -22.28 -1.17 6.60
C THR A 153 -21.29 -1.17 5.43
N VAL A 154 -21.74 -0.77 4.25
CA VAL A 154 -20.98 -0.88 2.99
C VAL A 154 -20.97 0.48 2.28
N THR A 155 -19.85 0.85 1.66
CA THR A 155 -19.71 2.13 0.95
C THR A 155 -20.04 1.97 -0.53
N VAL A 156 -20.82 2.89 -1.10
CA VAL A 156 -21.17 2.88 -2.52
C VAL A 156 -20.03 3.41 -3.39
N LYS A 157 -19.64 2.65 -4.41
CA LYS A 157 -18.63 3.02 -5.42
C LYS A 157 -19.31 3.29 -6.78
N THR A 158 -18.69 4.11 -7.62
CA THR A 158 -19.19 4.42 -8.97
C THR A 158 -18.13 4.06 -10.01
N THR A 159 -18.50 3.24 -10.99
CA THR A 159 -17.61 2.81 -12.08
C THR A 159 -18.38 2.88 -13.40
N GLY A 160 -17.84 3.57 -14.40
CA GLY A 160 -18.49 3.70 -15.72
C GLY A 160 -19.91 4.27 -15.69
N GLY A 161 -20.23 5.15 -14.73
CA GLY A 161 -21.57 5.73 -14.55
C GLY A 161 -22.60 4.81 -13.88
N SER A 162 -22.28 3.54 -13.60
CA SER A 162 -23.10 2.68 -12.74
C SER A 162 -22.62 2.75 -11.29
N GLN A 163 -23.57 2.81 -10.34
CA GLN A 163 -23.27 2.64 -8.93
C GLN A 163 -23.30 1.16 -8.55
N THR A 164 -22.28 0.70 -7.83
CA THR A 164 -22.12 -0.68 -7.40
C THR A 164 -21.79 -0.74 -5.91
N VAL A 165 -22.29 -1.81 -5.26
CA VAL A 165 -22.00 -2.10 -3.85
C VAL A 165 -21.39 -3.50 -3.79
N SER A 166 -20.11 -3.54 -3.45
CA SER A 166 -19.34 -4.77 -3.29
C SER A 166 -19.27 -5.12 -1.80
N TYR A 167 -19.66 -6.34 -1.46
CA TYR A 167 -19.62 -6.85 -0.09
C TYR A 167 -19.01 -8.24 -0.05
N ALA A 168 -18.28 -8.55 1.02
CA ALA A 168 -17.82 -9.90 1.31
C ALA A 168 -19.04 -10.83 1.45
N ARG A 169 -19.05 -11.96 0.75
CA ARG A 169 -20.20 -12.87 0.70
C ARG A 169 -20.53 -13.35 2.13
N PRO A 170 -21.74 -13.07 2.67
CA PRO A 170 -22.11 -13.51 4.01
C PRO A 170 -22.04 -15.02 4.15
N LYS A 171 -21.51 -15.53 5.27
CA LYS A 171 -21.39 -16.98 5.53
C LYS A 171 -22.75 -17.67 5.76
N ALA A 172 -23.80 -16.91 6.10
CA ALA A 172 -25.13 -17.46 6.38
C ALA A 172 -26.02 -17.56 5.12
N VAL A 173 -26.76 -18.66 5.00
CA VAL A 173 -27.80 -18.86 3.98
C VAL A 173 -29.05 -18.06 4.38
N GLY A 174 -29.65 -17.31 3.45
CA GLY A 174 -30.82 -16.49 3.76
C GLY A 174 -31.16 -15.42 2.72
N THR A 175 -32.21 -14.65 3.02
CA THR A 175 -32.66 -13.51 2.21
C THR A 175 -32.10 -12.20 2.78
N TYR A 176 -31.52 -11.39 1.91
CA TYR A 176 -30.82 -10.14 2.23
C TYR A 176 -31.46 -8.94 1.52
N ARG A 177 -31.27 -7.74 2.09
CA ARG A 177 -31.66 -6.45 1.49
C ARG A 177 -30.64 -5.36 1.83
N ILE A 178 -30.64 -4.28 1.05
CA ILE A 178 -29.84 -3.08 1.30
C ILE A 178 -30.77 -1.90 1.58
N LEU A 179 -30.42 -1.08 2.58
CA LEU A 179 -31.12 0.14 2.99
C LEU A 179 -30.19 1.35 2.87
N SER A 180 -30.70 2.44 2.29
CA SER A 180 -30.07 3.77 2.38
C SER A 180 -30.56 4.50 3.64
N GLN A 181 -29.67 5.28 4.25
CA GLN A 181 -29.99 6.15 5.38
C GLN A 181 -30.04 7.62 4.94
N LYS A 182 -31.00 8.38 5.49
CA LYS A 182 -31.02 9.85 5.39
C LYS A 182 -30.11 10.46 6.45
N ALA A 183 -29.70 11.71 6.24
CA ALA A 183 -28.92 12.49 7.21
C ALA A 183 -29.70 12.89 8.48
N THR A 184 -31.01 12.63 8.51
CA THR A 184 -31.85 12.63 9.71
C THR A 184 -32.38 11.22 9.93
N TRP A 185 -32.53 10.78 11.19
CA TRP A 185 -32.59 9.36 11.60
C TRP A 185 -33.86 8.56 11.21
N ALA A 186 -34.52 8.89 10.10
CA ALA A 186 -35.63 8.11 9.54
C ALA A 186 -35.15 7.23 8.36
N LEU A 187 -35.57 5.96 8.36
CA LEU A 187 -35.28 4.97 7.31
C LEU A 187 -36.21 5.17 6.10
N GLU A 188 -35.69 5.02 4.88
CA GLU A 188 -36.49 5.01 3.65
C GLU A 188 -36.34 3.70 2.85
N LYS A 189 -37.22 3.46 1.88
CA LYS A 189 -37.55 2.14 1.32
C LYS A 189 -36.35 1.29 0.87
N ALA A 190 -36.40 0.00 1.20
CA ALA A 190 -35.43 -1.02 0.80
C ALA A 190 -35.37 -1.25 -0.72
N SER A 191 -34.20 -1.69 -1.19
CA SER A 191 -34.05 -2.32 -2.51
C SER A 191 -34.76 -3.67 -2.58
N SER A 192 -34.96 -4.19 -3.80
CA SER A 192 -35.37 -5.58 -4.04
C SER A 192 -34.47 -6.55 -3.26
N SER A 193 -35.07 -7.53 -2.58
CA SER A 193 -34.34 -8.53 -1.81
C SER A 193 -33.70 -9.59 -2.71
N PHE A 194 -32.54 -10.10 -2.32
CA PHE A 194 -31.88 -11.23 -2.98
C PHE A 194 -31.66 -12.38 -1.99
N THR A 195 -31.60 -13.62 -2.49
CA THR A 195 -31.47 -14.82 -1.65
C THR A 195 -30.17 -15.55 -1.98
N ILE A 196 -29.39 -15.88 -0.96
CA ILE A 196 -28.21 -16.73 -1.08
C ILE A 196 -28.67 -18.16 -0.75
N ALA A 197 -28.70 -19.03 -1.75
CA ALA A 197 -29.07 -20.44 -1.60
C ALA A 197 -27.89 -21.29 -1.11
N ALA A 198 -28.20 -22.39 -0.41
CA ALA A 198 -27.24 -23.44 -0.08
C ALA A 198 -26.73 -24.14 -1.37
N PRO A 199 -25.51 -24.68 -1.39
CA PRO A 199 -25.05 -25.52 -2.50
C PRO A 199 -25.96 -26.75 -2.64
N LYS A 200 -26.35 -27.07 -3.89
CA LYS A 200 -27.16 -28.25 -4.19
C LYS A 200 -26.39 -29.51 -3.78
N PRO A 201 -26.97 -30.46 -3.01
CA PRO A 201 -26.28 -31.68 -2.66
C PRO A 201 -25.98 -32.51 -3.91
N THR A 202 -24.75 -33.03 -3.97
CA THR A 202 -24.34 -34.05 -4.94
C THR A 202 -25.22 -35.30 -4.75
N PRO A 203 -25.75 -35.92 -5.82
CA PRO A 203 -26.60 -37.09 -5.67
C PRO A 203 -25.82 -38.27 -5.09
N THR A 204 -26.28 -38.79 -3.95
CA THR A 204 -25.84 -40.06 -3.37
C THR A 204 -26.23 -41.20 -4.32
N PRO A 205 -25.33 -42.16 -4.64
CA PRO A 205 -25.69 -43.30 -5.47
C PRO A 205 -26.72 -44.20 -4.76
N THR A 206 -27.75 -44.61 -5.50
CA THR A 206 -28.80 -45.52 -5.05
C THR A 206 -28.21 -46.90 -4.69
N PRO A 207 -28.52 -47.48 -3.53
CA PRO A 207 -28.04 -48.81 -3.18
C PRO A 207 -28.76 -49.90 -3.98
N THR A 208 -28.01 -50.70 -4.72
CA THR A 208 -28.48 -51.94 -5.36
C THR A 208 -28.82 -52.99 -4.29
N PRO A 209 -29.93 -53.76 -4.40
CA PRO A 209 -30.33 -54.71 -3.37
C PRO A 209 -29.30 -55.83 -3.16
N LYS A 210 -28.99 -56.07 -1.88
CA LYS A 210 -28.08 -57.12 -1.40
C LYS A 210 -28.77 -58.50 -1.44
N PRO A 211 -28.23 -59.51 -2.15
CA PRO A 211 -28.71 -60.88 -2.01
C PRO A 211 -28.29 -61.49 -0.65
N THR A 212 -29.16 -62.35 -0.11
CA THR A 212 -28.97 -63.11 1.12
C THR A 212 -27.82 -64.12 0.97
N PRO A 213 -26.96 -64.34 1.99
CA PRO A 213 -25.78 -65.19 1.84
C PRO A 213 -26.10 -66.70 1.92
N THR A 214 -25.50 -67.46 1.01
CA THR A 214 -25.22 -68.90 1.18
C THR A 214 -23.83 -69.06 1.79
N PRO A 215 -23.61 -69.92 2.80
CA PRO A 215 -22.29 -70.11 3.41
C PRO A 215 -21.36 -71.00 2.56
N THR A 216 -20.08 -71.09 2.96
CA THR A 216 -18.99 -72.01 2.50
C THR A 216 -18.01 -71.41 1.47
N PRO A 217 -16.68 -71.68 1.57
CA PRO A 217 -15.80 -71.85 2.75
C PRO A 217 -14.67 -70.80 2.76
N THR A 218 -13.86 -70.78 3.82
CA THR A 218 -12.66 -69.91 3.96
C THR A 218 -11.57 -70.22 2.92
N PRO A 219 -11.09 -69.25 2.12
CA PRO A 219 -9.85 -69.37 1.36
C PRO A 219 -8.65 -68.75 2.08
N THR A 220 -7.48 -69.35 1.88
CA THR A 220 -6.13 -68.94 2.32
C THR A 220 -5.80 -67.48 1.94
N PRO A 221 -5.03 -66.72 2.74
CA PRO A 221 -4.73 -65.32 2.46
C PRO A 221 -3.98 -65.10 1.14
N THR A 222 -4.55 -64.24 0.29
CA THR A 222 -3.90 -63.65 -0.89
C THR A 222 -3.08 -62.42 -0.47
N PRO A 223 -1.85 -62.21 -0.99
CA PRO A 223 -1.04 -61.05 -0.63
C PRO A 223 -1.70 -59.73 -1.03
N THR A 224 -1.58 -58.73 -0.14
CA THR A 224 -2.04 -57.36 -0.36
C THR A 224 -1.39 -56.75 -1.61
N PRO A 225 -2.15 -56.17 -2.55
CA PRO A 225 -1.55 -55.43 -3.66
C PRO A 225 -0.84 -54.18 -3.13
N THR A 226 0.43 -54.00 -3.53
CA THR A 226 1.21 -52.77 -3.33
C THR A 226 0.42 -51.56 -3.84
N PRO A 227 0.37 -50.43 -3.11
CA PRO A 227 -0.32 -49.24 -3.60
C PRO A 227 0.31 -48.77 -4.92
N THR A 228 -0.50 -48.70 -5.98
CA THR A 228 -0.13 -48.04 -7.23
C THR A 228 0.30 -46.61 -6.91
N PRO A 229 1.47 -46.13 -7.40
CA PRO A 229 1.86 -44.75 -7.18
C PRO A 229 0.80 -43.82 -7.79
N THR A 230 0.34 -42.85 -7.00
CA THR A 230 -0.39 -41.69 -7.53
C THR A 230 0.45 -41.09 -8.66
N PRO A 231 -0.10 -40.85 -9.86
CA PRO A 231 0.68 -40.26 -10.93
C PRO A 231 1.24 -38.91 -10.46
N THR A 232 2.56 -38.80 -10.47
CA THR A 232 3.25 -37.51 -10.36
C THR A 232 2.63 -36.56 -11.38
N PRO A 233 2.28 -35.31 -11.02
CA PRO A 233 1.80 -34.35 -12.00
C PRO A 233 2.85 -34.22 -13.10
N GLU A 234 2.40 -34.38 -14.34
CA GLU A 234 3.21 -34.15 -15.54
C GLU A 234 3.75 -32.70 -15.47
N PRO A 235 5.07 -32.47 -15.70
CA PRO A 235 5.63 -31.15 -15.57
C PRO A 235 4.92 -30.20 -16.54
N SER A 236 4.46 -29.05 -16.02
CA SER A 236 3.78 -28.04 -16.82
C SER A 236 4.65 -27.65 -18.02
N SER A 237 4.11 -27.82 -19.23
CA SER A 237 4.77 -27.41 -20.47
C SER A 237 4.61 -25.90 -20.76
N GLU A 238 3.87 -25.16 -19.93
CA GLU A 238 3.87 -23.70 -19.97
C GLU A 238 5.13 -23.17 -19.25
N PRO A 239 5.89 -22.23 -19.84
CA PRO A 239 7.07 -21.67 -19.21
C PRO A 239 6.70 -20.85 -17.97
N SER A 240 7.53 -20.92 -16.93
CA SER A 240 7.42 -20.09 -15.72
C SER A 240 7.47 -18.61 -16.08
N ILE A 241 6.59 -17.79 -15.49
CA ILE A 241 6.48 -16.35 -15.80
C ILE A 241 6.69 -15.46 -14.56
N LEU A 242 7.49 -14.40 -14.75
CA LEU A 242 7.44 -13.16 -13.97
C LEU A 242 6.88 -12.05 -14.87
N ARG A 243 5.84 -11.33 -14.42
CA ARG A 243 5.26 -10.19 -15.16
C ARG A 243 5.31 -8.91 -14.36
N LEU A 244 6.14 -7.98 -14.83
CA LEU A 244 6.31 -6.63 -14.34
C LEU A 244 5.41 -5.67 -15.14
N VAL A 245 4.87 -4.64 -14.50
CA VAL A 245 3.99 -3.66 -15.15
C VAL A 245 4.58 -2.26 -14.97
N PHE A 246 5.09 -1.71 -16.06
CA PHE A 246 5.60 -0.35 -16.12
C PHE A 246 4.52 0.60 -16.62
N ASP A 247 4.44 1.82 -16.09
CA ASP A 247 3.58 2.88 -16.62
C ASP A 247 4.47 4.10 -16.91
N THR A 248 4.82 4.29 -18.19
CA THR A 248 5.65 5.41 -18.64
C THR A 248 4.91 6.75 -18.66
N SER A 249 3.68 6.79 -18.12
CA SER A 249 2.92 8.00 -17.83
C SER A 249 2.72 8.26 -16.32
N ALA A 250 3.39 7.49 -15.46
CA ALA A 250 3.39 7.69 -14.01
C ALA A 250 4.07 9.02 -13.59
N GLU A 251 3.83 9.45 -12.35
CA GLU A 251 4.51 10.62 -11.78
C GLU A 251 5.99 10.29 -11.56
N ASP A 252 6.89 11.27 -11.77
CA ASP A 252 8.35 11.15 -11.66
C ASP A 252 9.07 10.09 -12.55
N CYS A 253 8.34 9.29 -13.33
CA CYS A 253 8.91 8.46 -14.40
C CYS A 253 9.30 9.31 -15.63
N ASP A 254 10.54 9.19 -16.11
CA ASP A 254 10.96 9.68 -17.43
C ASP A 254 10.92 8.53 -18.45
N ILE A 255 10.30 8.78 -19.59
CA ILE A 255 10.18 7.81 -20.70
C ILE A 255 11.43 7.77 -21.58
N ASP A 256 12.19 8.86 -21.63
CA ASP A 256 13.44 8.91 -22.39
C ASP A 256 14.58 8.15 -21.66
N ASP A 257 14.44 7.91 -20.35
CA ASP A 257 15.34 7.07 -19.58
C ASP A 257 15.07 5.57 -19.85
N PRO A 258 16.12 4.76 -20.08
CA PRO A 258 15.95 3.32 -20.26
C PRO A 258 15.52 2.63 -18.96
N VAL A 259 14.68 1.60 -19.06
CA VAL A 259 14.49 0.62 -17.98
C VAL A 259 15.60 -0.42 -18.08
N THR A 260 16.36 -0.62 -16.99
CA THR A 260 17.38 -1.67 -16.90
C THR A 260 17.09 -2.58 -15.72
N LEU A 261 16.70 -3.83 -16.00
CA LEU A 261 16.51 -4.85 -14.96
C LEU A 261 17.86 -5.43 -14.53
N SER A 262 17.91 -6.03 -13.35
CA SER A 262 19.06 -6.83 -12.89
C SER A 262 18.59 -8.24 -12.53
N THR A 263 18.97 -9.21 -13.36
CA THR A 263 18.55 -10.61 -13.29
C THR A 263 19.75 -11.56 -13.42
N PRO A 264 20.71 -11.52 -12.47
CA PRO A 264 21.94 -12.30 -12.58
C PRO A 264 21.67 -13.81 -12.46
N GLY A 265 22.29 -14.59 -13.36
CA GLY A 265 22.15 -16.05 -13.41
C GLY A 265 20.80 -16.56 -13.95
N ALA A 266 19.96 -15.67 -14.49
CA ALA A 266 18.67 -16.01 -15.07
C ALA A 266 18.81 -16.51 -16.53
N ASP A 267 17.91 -17.40 -16.94
CA ASP A 267 17.90 -18.09 -18.24
C ASP A 267 16.47 -18.23 -18.77
N GLY A 268 16.27 -17.93 -20.06
CA GLY A 268 14.97 -17.85 -20.72
C GLY A 268 14.84 -16.63 -21.63
N THR A 269 13.69 -15.96 -21.63
CA THR A 269 13.41 -14.80 -22.52
C THR A 269 12.72 -13.64 -21.82
N ILE A 270 12.84 -12.44 -22.39
CA ILE A 270 12.10 -11.23 -22.01
C ILE A 270 11.33 -10.67 -23.23
N SER A 271 10.09 -10.29 -23.00
CA SER A 271 9.25 -9.50 -23.91
C SER A 271 8.88 -8.20 -23.21
N TRP A 272 9.13 -7.06 -23.86
CA TRP A 272 8.92 -5.73 -23.27
C TRP A 272 7.47 -5.21 -23.38
N GLY A 273 6.62 -5.88 -24.16
CA GLY A 273 5.17 -5.62 -24.20
C GLY A 273 4.71 -4.57 -25.22
N ASP A 274 5.62 -4.06 -26.06
CA ASP A 274 5.36 -3.07 -27.12
C ASP A 274 5.09 -3.67 -28.51
N GLY A 275 5.24 -5.00 -28.65
CA GLY A 275 4.91 -5.76 -29.86
C GLY A 275 6.11 -6.43 -30.55
N ASP A 276 7.32 -6.22 -30.04
CA ASP A 276 8.52 -6.91 -30.52
C ASP A 276 8.60 -8.37 -30.03
N ASP A 277 9.30 -9.20 -30.80
CA ASP A 277 9.50 -10.63 -30.49
C ASP A 277 10.33 -10.80 -29.18
N PRO A 278 10.03 -11.82 -28.34
CA PRO A 278 10.80 -12.07 -27.12
C PRO A 278 12.28 -12.35 -27.41
N VAL A 279 13.17 -11.65 -26.71
CA VAL A 279 14.63 -11.82 -26.81
C VAL A 279 15.18 -12.68 -25.68
N ALA A 280 16.35 -13.29 -25.88
CA ALA A 280 17.03 -14.05 -24.83
C ALA A 280 17.32 -13.17 -23.60
N LEU A 281 17.14 -13.73 -22.41
CA LEU A 281 17.43 -13.01 -21.17
C LEU A 281 18.94 -12.80 -21.01
N SER A 282 19.32 -11.66 -20.44
CA SER A 282 20.70 -11.37 -20.03
C SER A 282 20.75 -11.06 -18.52
N ALA A 283 21.94 -10.88 -17.96
CA ALA A 283 22.08 -10.48 -16.56
C ALA A 283 21.57 -9.05 -16.28
N ALA A 284 21.53 -8.19 -17.31
CA ALA A 284 21.03 -6.82 -17.22
C ALA A 284 20.38 -6.42 -18.56
N PRO A 285 19.12 -6.82 -18.82
CA PRO A 285 18.41 -6.46 -20.03
C PRO A 285 17.89 -5.01 -19.91
N THR A 286 18.08 -4.25 -20.98
CA THR A 286 17.77 -2.81 -21.04
C THR A 286 16.82 -2.49 -22.20
N TRP A 287 15.88 -1.58 -21.99
CA TRP A 287 14.93 -1.12 -23.02
C TRP A 287 14.52 0.34 -22.83
N THR A 288 14.23 1.05 -23.92
CA THR A 288 13.67 2.41 -23.89
C THR A 288 12.31 2.39 -24.57
N PHE A 289 11.24 2.65 -23.82
CA PHE A 289 9.90 2.67 -24.36
C PHE A 289 9.68 3.90 -25.24
N THR A 290 9.15 3.70 -26.45
CA THR A 290 8.93 4.81 -27.40
C THR A 290 7.51 5.40 -27.33
N THR A 291 6.65 4.88 -26.45
CA THR A 291 5.25 5.30 -26.30
C THR A 291 4.83 5.42 -24.84
N GLU A 292 4.15 6.52 -24.49
CA GLU A 292 3.56 6.74 -23.15
C GLU A 292 2.44 5.72 -22.90
N GLY A 293 2.49 5.03 -21.77
CA GLY A 293 1.40 4.20 -21.27
C GLY A 293 1.86 3.01 -20.43
N VAL A 294 0.95 2.06 -20.26
CA VAL A 294 1.19 0.83 -19.50
C VAL A 294 1.78 -0.25 -20.39
N HIS A 295 2.93 -0.79 -19.99
CA HIS A 295 3.69 -1.84 -20.67
C HIS A 295 3.82 -3.07 -19.77
N GLU A 296 3.44 -4.25 -20.28
CA GLU A 296 3.54 -5.52 -19.56
C GLU A 296 4.82 -6.27 -19.94
N VAL A 297 5.87 -6.08 -19.14
CA VAL A 297 7.17 -6.73 -19.35
C VAL A 297 7.10 -8.15 -18.77
N THR A 298 7.24 -9.14 -19.64
CA THR A 298 7.12 -10.56 -19.31
C THR A 298 8.46 -11.27 -19.45
N LEU A 299 8.98 -11.79 -18.34
CA LEU A 299 10.15 -12.65 -18.30
C LEU A 299 9.67 -14.10 -18.20
N THR A 300 10.30 -15.00 -18.97
CA THR A 300 10.05 -16.43 -18.93
C THR A 300 11.29 -17.22 -18.56
N GLY A 301 11.11 -18.39 -17.93
CA GLY A 301 12.20 -19.29 -17.55
C GLY A 301 12.62 -19.14 -16.09
N THR A 302 13.92 -19.27 -15.81
CA THR A 302 14.47 -19.21 -14.45
C THR A 302 15.05 -17.83 -14.15
N ILE A 303 14.76 -17.31 -12.96
CA ILE A 303 15.14 -15.98 -12.49
C ILE A 303 15.63 -16.11 -11.04
N PRO A 304 16.84 -16.65 -10.80
CA PRO A 304 17.31 -16.98 -9.44
C PRO A 304 17.45 -15.76 -8.53
N ALA A 305 17.73 -14.60 -9.10
CA ALA A 305 17.82 -13.32 -8.41
C ALA A 305 17.10 -12.23 -9.20
N LEU A 306 16.44 -11.33 -8.48
CA LEU A 306 15.91 -10.06 -8.99
C LEU A 306 16.45 -8.95 -8.09
N HIS A 307 17.34 -8.13 -8.62
CA HIS A 307 17.97 -7.03 -7.89
C HIS A 307 17.43 -5.67 -8.33
N ALA A 308 17.91 -4.60 -7.69
CA ALA A 308 17.54 -3.22 -8.00
C ALA A 308 17.66 -2.91 -9.50
N LEU A 309 16.67 -2.18 -10.00
CA LEU A 309 16.68 -1.63 -11.36
C LEU A 309 17.79 -0.57 -11.42
N ALA A 310 18.68 -0.67 -12.40
CA ALA A 310 19.76 0.31 -12.56
C ALA A 310 19.25 1.65 -13.11
N SER A 311 18.06 1.65 -13.72
CA SER A 311 17.37 2.82 -14.26
C SER A 311 15.88 2.50 -14.50
N GLY A 312 15.01 3.51 -14.43
CA GLY A 312 13.57 3.38 -14.68
C GLY A 312 12.74 2.75 -13.53
N ALA A 313 13.25 2.78 -12.29
CA ALA A 313 12.57 2.21 -11.12
C ALA A 313 11.21 2.88 -10.86
N ASP A 314 11.14 4.22 -10.91
CA ASP A 314 9.91 5.00 -10.72
C ASP A 314 8.79 4.63 -11.70
N CYS A 315 9.13 4.09 -12.86
CA CYS A 315 8.17 3.65 -13.87
C CYS A 315 7.49 2.31 -13.51
N LEU A 316 8.03 1.52 -12.57
CA LEU A 316 7.46 0.22 -12.17
C LEU A 316 6.26 0.43 -11.21
N THR A 317 5.07 -0.01 -11.63
CA THR A 317 3.84 0.18 -10.85
C THR A 317 3.29 -1.08 -10.19
N ARG A 318 3.54 -2.27 -10.77
CA ARG A 318 3.07 -3.57 -10.25
C ARG A 318 3.99 -4.73 -10.64
N VAL A 319 3.91 -5.80 -9.86
CA VAL A 319 4.23 -7.16 -10.31
C VAL A 319 2.95 -7.99 -10.23
N ASP A 320 2.44 -8.42 -11.37
CA ASP A 320 1.09 -9.02 -11.46
C ASP A 320 1.10 -10.57 -11.50
N ARG A 321 2.25 -11.19 -11.80
CA ARG A 321 2.44 -12.65 -11.79
C ARG A 321 3.89 -12.97 -11.45
N TRP A 322 4.08 -13.98 -10.62
CA TRP A 322 5.38 -14.51 -10.24
C TRP A 322 5.20 -16.01 -9.96
N ASP A 323 5.55 -16.84 -10.93
CA ASP A 323 5.38 -18.29 -10.80
C ASP A 323 6.47 -18.89 -9.91
N ALA A 324 6.14 -19.90 -9.10
CA ALA A 324 7.10 -20.52 -8.18
C ALA A 324 8.30 -21.13 -8.93
N GLU A 325 8.04 -21.58 -10.15
CA GLU A 325 8.97 -22.20 -11.08
C GLU A 325 9.97 -21.20 -11.72
N THR A 326 9.89 -19.89 -11.43
CA THR A 326 11.02 -18.98 -11.73
C THR A 326 12.20 -19.22 -10.80
N GLY A 327 11.99 -19.88 -9.64
CA GLY A 327 13.08 -20.30 -8.75
C GLY A 327 13.83 -19.14 -8.06
N THR A 328 13.20 -17.97 -7.92
CA THR A 328 13.83 -16.79 -7.32
C THR A 328 14.12 -17.01 -5.82
N THR A 329 15.38 -16.83 -5.43
CA THR A 329 15.88 -16.99 -4.05
C THR A 329 16.46 -15.71 -3.46
N ASP A 330 16.72 -14.68 -4.26
CA ASP A 330 17.30 -13.41 -3.84
C ASP A 330 16.51 -12.21 -4.40
N LEU A 331 15.96 -11.38 -3.50
CA LEU A 331 15.22 -10.15 -3.82
C LEU A 331 15.96 -8.88 -3.36
N SER A 332 17.28 -8.94 -3.22
CA SER A 332 18.09 -7.84 -2.69
C SER A 332 17.94 -6.58 -3.55
N GLY A 333 17.23 -5.58 -3.03
CA GLY A 333 16.92 -4.32 -3.72
C GLY A 333 15.89 -4.43 -4.85
N ALA A 334 15.19 -5.55 -5.05
CA ALA A 334 14.38 -5.84 -6.26
C ALA A 334 13.45 -4.70 -6.73
N PHE A 335 12.85 -3.94 -5.81
CA PHE A 335 11.98 -2.80 -6.09
C PHE A 335 12.47 -1.53 -5.38
N GLN A 336 13.78 -1.41 -5.22
CA GLN A 336 14.42 -0.21 -4.70
C GLN A 336 14.08 1.00 -5.58
N ASP A 337 13.68 2.08 -4.91
CA ASP A 337 13.26 3.36 -5.47
C ASP A 337 12.11 3.27 -6.50
N ALA A 338 11.34 2.16 -6.48
CA ALA A 338 10.12 2.02 -7.27
C ALA A 338 8.96 2.81 -6.63
N SER A 339 9.03 4.14 -6.70
CA SER A 339 8.15 5.06 -5.97
C SER A 339 6.66 4.90 -6.29
N ASN A 340 6.31 4.51 -7.52
CA ASN A 340 4.94 4.24 -7.99
C ASN A 340 4.47 2.79 -7.78
N LEU A 341 5.28 1.91 -7.18
CA LEU A 341 4.90 0.52 -6.96
C LEU A 341 3.72 0.43 -5.99
N THR A 342 2.66 -0.30 -6.39
CA THR A 342 1.42 -0.41 -5.60
C THR A 342 1.04 -1.84 -5.22
N SER A 343 1.55 -2.86 -5.90
CA SER A 343 1.25 -4.27 -5.62
C SER A 343 2.31 -5.20 -6.19
N VAL A 344 2.64 -6.27 -5.45
CA VAL A 344 3.58 -7.31 -5.88
C VAL A 344 2.96 -8.69 -5.63
N ALA A 345 2.93 -9.54 -6.65
CA ALA A 345 2.51 -10.93 -6.56
C ALA A 345 3.40 -11.73 -5.59
N THR A 346 2.87 -12.81 -5.01
CA THR A 346 3.63 -13.67 -4.09
C THR A 346 4.87 -14.27 -4.80
N PRO A 347 6.10 -14.03 -4.31
CA PRO A 347 7.30 -14.59 -4.90
C PRO A 347 7.40 -16.10 -4.61
N PRO A 348 8.33 -16.82 -5.29
CA PRO A 348 8.63 -18.22 -5.00
C PRO A 348 8.97 -18.43 -3.51
N PRO A 349 8.61 -19.58 -2.91
CA PRO A 349 8.87 -19.85 -1.48
C PRO A 349 10.36 -20.06 -1.14
N GLY A 350 11.25 -20.01 -2.14
CA GLY A 350 12.70 -20.13 -1.99
C GLY A 350 13.42 -18.86 -1.56
N VAL A 351 12.74 -17.72 -1.41
CA VAL A 351 13.38 -16.42 -1.09
C VAL A 351 14.09 -16.45 0.26
N THR A 352 15.41 -16.21 0.22
CA THR A 352 16.32 -16.25 1.37
C THR A 352 16.66 -14.86 1.93
N THR A 353 16.38 -13.78 1.20
CA THR A 353 16.67 -12.40 1.62
C THR A 353 15.62 -11.44 1.05
N LEU A 354 15.21 -10.47 1.88
CA LEU A 354 14.38 -9.33 1.50
C LEU A 354 15.14 -8.00 1.72
N ALA A 355 16.47 -8.04 1.71
CA ALA A 355 17.30 -6.87 1.98
C ALA A 355 16.98 -5.74 0.97
N TYR A 356 16.59 -4.57 1.46
CA TYR A 356 16.25 -3.38 0.66
C TYR A 356 15.15 -3.57 -0.41
N THR A 357 14.39 -4.68 -0.39
CA THR A 357 13.45 -5.05 -1.48
C THR A 357 12.42 -3.98 -1.82
N PHE A 358 11.93 -3.21 -0.84
CA PHE A 358 11.01 -2.07 -1.04
C PHE A 358 11.61 -0.75 -0.56
N SER A 359 12.95 -0.64 -0.50
CA SER A 359 13.63 0.59 -0.09
C SER A 359 13.25 1.73 -1.03
N GLY A 360 12.70 2.84 -0.56
CA GLY A 360 12.28 3.97 -1.41
C GLY A 360 10.97 3.77 -2.18
N ALA A 361 10.29 2.62 -2.05
CA ALA A 361 8.98 2.38 -2.68
C ALA A 361 7.86 3.14 -1.94
N THR A 362 7.85 4.47 -2.06
CA THR A 362 7.05 5.39 -1.23
C THR A 362 5.53 5.17 -1.32
N SER A 363 4.99 4.75 -2.47
CA SER A 363 3.57 4.43 -2.65
C SER A 363 3.20 2.99 -2.26
N PHE A 364 4.16 2.14 -1.90
CA PHE A 364 3.92 0.72 -1.73
C PHE A 364 3.14 0.41 -0.45
N ASN A 365 1.98 -0.21 -0.62
CA ASN A 365 1.14 -0.72 0.47
C ASN A 365 0.32 -1.93 0.01
N GLY A 366 0.89 -2.76 -0.87
CA GLY A 366 0.25 -3.96 -1.41
C GLY A 366 0.34 -5.14 -0.44
N ASP A 367 -0.72 -5.95 -0.35
CA ASP A 367 -0.80 -7.08 0.60
C ASP A 367 0.27 -8.14 0.34
N ILE A 368 1.18 -8.29 1.30
CA ILE A 368 2.27 -9.29 1.34
C ILE A 368 2.17 -10.19 2.59
N SER A 369 1.02 -10.18 3.28
CA SER A 369 0.81 -10.94 4.52
C SER A 369 0.91 -12.46 4.32
N GLY A 370 0.63 -12.94 3.10
CA GLY A 370 0.69 -14.35 2.71
C GLY A 370 2.03 -14.82 2.12
N TRP A 371 3.10 -14.02 2.15
CA TRP A 371 4.42 -14.42 1.64
C TRP A 371 5.07 -15.50 2.53
N ASP A 372 5.64 -16.54 1.91
CA ASP A 372 6.48 -17.50 2.63
C ASP A 372 7.85 -16.88 2.93
N THR A 373 8.07 -16.60 4.21
CA THR A 373 9.30 -16.01 4.75
C THR A 373 10.16 -17.03 5.48
N SER A 374 9.80 -18.33 5.45
CA SER A 374 10.46 -19.40 6.23
C SER A 374 11.94 -19.65 5.90
N GLN A 375 12.41 -19.15 4.76
CA GLN A 375 13.81 -19.22 4.33
C GLN A 375 14.58 -17.91 4.54
N VAL A 376 13.91 -16.80 4.87
CA VAL A 376 14.49 -15.46 4.93
C VAL A 376 15.45 -15.29 6.12
N THR A 377 16.67 -14.83 5.84
CA THR A 377 17.73 -14.58 6.84
C THR A 377 17.97 -13.09 7.09
N SER A 378 17.59 -12.21 6.17
CA SER A 378 17.75 -10.76 6.31
C SER A 378 16.48 -10.00 5.93
N LEU A 379 16.07 -9.07 6.80
CA LEU A 379 15.07 -8.03 6.54
C LEU A 379 15.72 -6.63 6.54
N GLN A 380 17.04 -6.55 6.31
CA GLN A 380 17.79 -5.31 6.36
C GLN A 380 17.19 -4.28 5.40
N GLY A 381 16.75 -3.13 5.90
CA GLY A 381 16.20 -2.05 5.08
C GLY A 381 14.98 -2.39 4.21
N THR A 382 14.29 -3.52 4.44
CA THR A 382 13.23 -4.02 3.53
C THR A 382 12.18 -2.97 3.18
N PHE A 383 11.76 -2.14 4.15
CA PHE A 383 10.78 -1.06 3.96
C PHE A 383 11.39 0.33 4.23
N ARG A 384 12.72 0.47 4.09
CA ARG A 384 13.43 1.73 4.29
C ARG A 384 12.84 2.81 3.37
N TRP A 385 12.42 3.94 3.90
CA TRP A 385 11.71 5.02 3.20
C TRP A 385 10.37 4.65 2.52
N ALA A 386 9.82 3.45 2.74
CA ALA A 386 8.50 3.05 2.23
C ALA A 386 7.37 3.71 3.05
N SER A 387 7.22 5.02 2.89
CA SER A 387 6.43 5.89 3.78
C SER A 387 4.94 5.57 3.85
N SER A 388 4.35 4.95 2.82
CA SER A 388 2.94 4.52 2.80
C SER A 388 2.69 3.10 3.33
N PHE A 389 3.73 2.34 3.68
CA PHE A 389 3.61 0.92 4.01
C PHE A 389 3.00 0.68 5.41
N ASP A 390 1.92 -0.10 5.47
CA ASP A 390 1.22 -0.45 6.73
C ASP A 390 0.49 -1.82 6.62
N GLN A 391 1.12 -2.82 6.00
CA GLN A 391 0.52 -4.16 5.80
C GLN A 391 0.77 -5.15 6.96
N PRO A 392 -0.19 -6.04 7.28
CA PRO A 392 -0.16 -6.89 8.47
C PRO A 392 0.82 -8.07 8.35
N ILE A 393 2.12 -7.79 8.41
CA ILE A 393 3.23 -8.75 8.32
C ILE A 393 3.57 -9.47 9.65
N GLY A 394 2.73 -9.32 10.68
CA GLY A 394 2.89 -10.02 11.97
C GLY A 394 2.86 -11.56 11.89
N GLY A 395 2.34 -12.11 10.78
CA GLY A 395 2.31 -13.55 10.51
C GLY A 395 3.56 -14.13 9.83
N TRP A 396 4.56 -13.29 9.50
CA TRP A 396 5.80 -13.74 8.87
C TRP A 396 6.66 -14.63 9.78
N ASN A 397 7.34 -15.61 9.19
CA ASN A 397 8.21 -16.54 9.90
C ASN A 397 9.65 -16.02 9.96
N THR A 398 9.96 -15.24 11.00
CA THR A 398 11.30 -14.65 11.18
C THR A 398 12.31 -15.59 11.86
N ALA A 399 12.02 -16.88 12.05
CA ALA A 399 12.86 -17.79 12.86
C ALA A 399 14.27 -18.06 12.28
N LYS A 400 14.57 -17.58 11.07
CA LYS A 400 15.92 -17.58 10.47
C LYS A 400 16.57 -16.20 10.36
N VAL A 401 15.83 -15.13 10.65
CA VAL A 401 16.30 -13.75 10.48
C VAL A 401 17.38 -13.42 11.52
N THR A 402 18.51 -12.90 11.04
CA THR A 402 19.66 -12.45 11.85
C THR A 402 19.85 -10.94 11.83
N ASN A 403 19.29 -10.25 10.83
CA ASN A 403 19.44 -8.81 10.63
C ASN A 403 18.06 -8.13 10.47
N LEU A 404 17.80 -7.11 11.30
CA LEU A 404 16.63 -6.21 11.28
C LEU A 404 17.05 -4.73 11.15
N ASP A 405 18.29 -4.47 10.73
CA ASP A 405 18.82 -3.10 10.65
C ASP A 405 18.02 -2.33 9.61
N ASP A 406 17.62 -1.10 9.95
CA ASP A 406 16.86 -0.20 9.10
C ASP A 406 15.51 -0.73 8.54
N THR A 407 14.99 -1.89 8.98
CA THR A 407 13.83 -2.57 8.32
C THR A 407 12.64 -1.63 8.07
N PHE A 408 12.32 -0.74 9.02
CA PHE A 408 11.26 0.27 8.93
C PHE A 408 11.81 1.71 9.01
N TYR A 409 13.09 1.93 8.68
CA TYR A 409 13.72 3.25 8.68
C TYR A 409 12.89 4.20 7.79
N SER A 410 12.28 5.23 8.37
CA SER A 410 11.40 6.21 7.73
C SER A 410 10.16 5.63 7.04
N ALA A 411 9.72 4.42 7.41
CA ALA A 411 8.40 3.88 7.06
C ALA A 411 7.32 4.56 7.92
N SER A 412 7.09 5.86 7.67
CA SER A 412 6.41 6.76 8.61
C SER A 412 4.97 6.37 8.96
N SER A 413 4.25 5.68 8.08
CA SER A 413 2.88 5.19 8.33
C SER A 413 2.81 3.84 9.08
N PHE A 414 3.91 3.09 9.18
CA PHE A 414 3.88 1.70 9.64
C PHE A 414 3.51 1.58 11.13
N ASN A 415 2.44 0.84 11.43
CA ASN A 415 1.98 0.60 12.80
C ASN A 415 1.35 -0.80 12.99
N GLN A 416 1.87 -1.83 12.33
CA GLN A 416 1.31 -3.18 12.36
C GLN A 416 1.92 -4.08 13.45
N PRO A 417 1.13 -4.96 14.10
CA PRO A 417 1.57 -5.75 15.25
C PRO A 417 2.60 -6.82 14.84
N ILE A 418 3.86 -6.59 15.22
CA ILE A 418 5.02 -7.49 14.97
C ILE A 418 5.64 -8.07 16.25
N GLY A 419 4.98 -7.91 17.40
CA GLY A 419 5.43 -8.48 18.68
C GLY A 419 5.55 -10.01 18.71
N GLY A 420 4.93 -10.71 17.74
CA GLY A 420 5.01 -12.16 17.57
C GLY A 420 6.23 -12.65 16.77
N TRP A 421 7.05 -11.75 16.22
CA TRP A 421 8.27 -12.13 15.49
C TRP A 421 9.29 -12.82 16.41
N ASN A 422 9.91 -13.88 15.90
CA ASN A 422 11.06 -14.52 16.56
C ASN A 422 12.32 -13.72 16.24
N THR A 423 12.93 -13.11 17.25
CA THR A 423 14.18 -12.34 17.14
C THR A 423 15.38 -13.06 17.79
N GLU A 424 15.26 -14.33 18.18
CA GLU A 424 16.28 -15.05 18.97
C GLU A 424 17.66 -15.14 18.29
N LYS A 425 17.73 -14.94 16.97
CA LYS A 425 18.97 -14.94 16.18
C LYS A 425 19.45 -13.55 15.79
N VAL A 426 18.69 -12.50 16.08
CA VAL A 426 19.01 -11.12 15.70
C VAL A 426 20.17 -10.59 16.54
N THR A 427 21.17 -10.00 15.88
CA THR A 427 22.39 -9.46 16.53
C THR A 427 22.44 -7.94 16.59
N SER A 428 21.58 -7.26 15.84
CA SER A 428 21.53 -5.79 15.75
C SER A 428 20.09 -5.33 15.50
N LEU A 429 19.73 -4.16 16.05
CA LEU A 429 18.44 -3.47 15.87
C LEU A 429 18.68 -2.02 15.42
N ASP A 430 19.78 -1.78 14.71
CA ASP A 430 20.24 -0.43 14.41
C ASP A 430 19.29 0.22 13.40
N GLY A 431 18.77 1.40 13.75
CA GLY A 431 17.84 2.14 12.91
C GLY A 431 16.50 1.45 12.60
N THR A 432 16.17 0.27 13.18
CA THR A 432 15.01 -0.56 12.79
C THR A 432 13.70 0.22 12.68
N PHE A 433 13.44 1.17 13.60
CA PHE A 433 12.26 2.06 13.61
C PHE A 433 12.63 3.54 13.54
N TYR A 434 13.84 3.89 13.06
CA TYR A 434 14.26 5.28 12.89
C TYR A 434 13.21 6.02 12.04
N GLY A 435 12.56 7.06 12.54
CA GLY A 435 11.58 7.84 11.77
C GLY A 435 10.30 7.09 11.40
N ALA A 436 10.04 5.90 11.96
CA ALA A 436 8.75 5.22 11.89
C ALA A 436 7.74 5.94 12.80
N SER A 437 7.37 7.17 12.41
CA SER A 437 6.71 8.16 13.30
C SER A 437 5.38 7.71 13.89
N SER A 438 4.66 6.80 13.23
CA SER A 438 3.38 6.23 13.67
C SER A 438 3.50 4.91 14.45
N PHE A 439 4.68 4.33 14.58
CA PHE A 439 4.86 3.00 15.19
C PHE A 439 4.71 3.05 16.71
N ASP A 440 3.73 2.30 17.24
CA ASP A 440 3.47 2.17 18.69
C ASP A 440 2.95 0.75 19.02
N GLN A 441 3.63 -0.29 18.54
CA GLN A 441 3.21 -1.70 18.71
C GLN A 441 4.03 -2.45 19.78
N PRO A 442 3.40 -3.33 20.57
CA PRO A 442 4.05 -4.00 21.70
C PRO A 442 5.12 -4.99 21.23
N ILE A 443 6.40 -4.66 21.45
CA ILE A 443 7.58 -5.47 21.10
C ILE A 443 8.43 -5.87 22.32
N GLY A 444 7.97 -5.64 23.54
CA GLY A 444 8.65 -6.06 24.78
C GLY A 444 8.86 -7.57 24.92
N GLY A 445 8.16 -8.40 24.12
CA GLY A 445 8.34 -9.85 24.09
C GLY A 445 9.53 -10.36 23.26
N TRP A 446 10.16 -9.49 22.47
CA TRP A 446 11.31 -9.82 21.63
C TRP A 446 12.50 -10.37 22.45
N LYS A 447 13.25 -11.29 21.84
CA LYS A 447 14.45 -11.91 22.44
C LYS A 447 15.68 -11.16 21.96
N THR A 448 16.32 -10.39 22.85
CA THR A 448 17.45 -9.50 22.51
C THR A 448 18.81 -9.98 23.05
N SER A 449 18.91 -11.18 23.63
CA SER A 449 20.14 -11.68 24.31
C SER A 449 21.36 -11.93 23.40
N LYS A 450 21.26 -11.63 22.10
CA LYS A 450 22.35 -11.61 21.12
C LYS A 450 22.59 -10.22 20.50
N VAL A 451 21.75 -9.23 20.81
CA VAL A 451 21.86 -7.87 20.30
C VAL A 451 23.04 -7.17 20.95
N THR A 452 23.91 -6.58 20.14
CA THR A 452 25.11 -5.83 20.59
C THR A 452 25.00 -4.33 20.40
N SER A 453 24.01 -3.86 19.62
CA SER A 453 23.79 -2.44 19.31
C SER A 453 22.30 -2.13 19.28
N LEU A 454 21.93 -0.95 19.78
CA LEU A 454 20.57 -0.37 19.74
C LEU A 454 20.63 1.04 19.14
N ASP A 455 21.58 1.26 18.22
CA ASP A 455 21.89 2.59 17.72
C ASP A 455 20.71 3.12 16.92
N ARG A 456 20.17 4.24 17.39
CA ARG A 456 19.06 4.97 16.74
C ARG A 456 17.79 4.12 16.50
N THR A 457 17.62 2.98 17.18
CA THR A 457 16.52 2.03 16.96
C THR A 457 15.14 2.70 16.94
N PHE A 458 14.89 3.65 17.84
CA PHE A 458 13.65 4.44 17.94
C PHE A 458 13.84 5.93 17.67
N ALA A 459 14.96 6.33 17.06
CA ALA A 459 15.24 7.74 16.81
C ALA A 459 14.15 8.35 15.91
N THR A 460 13.47 9.38 16.39
CA THR A 460 12.33 10.06 15.74
C THR A 460 11.10 9.17 15.50
N ALA A 461 10.99 8.02 16.18
CA ALA A 461 9.75 7.26 16.31
C ALA A 461 8.79 7.97 17.28
N THR A 462 8.23 9.11 16.85
CA THR A 462 7.56 10.08 17.73
C THR A 462 6.37 9.56 18.53
N ALA A 463 5.68 8.52 18.04
CA ALA A 463 4.54 7.91 18.72
C ALA A 463 4.92 6.78 19.71
N PHE A 464 6.13 6.22 19.60
CA PHE A 464 6.49 4.98 20.29
C PHE A 464 6.54 5.16 21.82
N ASN A 465 5.72 4.42 22.55
CA ASN A 465 5.69 4.43 24.01
C ASN A 465 5.36 3.04 24.60
N GLN A 466 5.93 1.97 24.02
CA GLN A 466 5.65 0.58 24.43
C GLN A 466 6.69 0.02 25.40
N PRO A 467 6.29 -0.81 26.39
CA PRO A 467 7.19 -1.31 27.42
C PRO A 467 8.27 -2.24 26.86
N ILE A 468 9.53 -1.85 27.01
CA ILE A 468 10.73 -2.59 26.55
C ILE A 468 11.77 -2.82 27.68
N GLY A 469 11.42 -2.51 28.94
CA GLY A 469 12.30 -2.76 30.10
C GLY A 469 12.70 -4.23 30.29
N GLY A 470 11.92 -5.18 29.76
CA GLY A 470 12.21 -6.62 29.78
C GLY A 470 13.22 -7.10 28.72
N TRP A 471 13.76 -6.21 27.89
CA TRP A 471 14.83 -6.56 26.95
C TRP A 471 16.14 -6.87 27.69
N ASN A 472 16.85 -7.90 27.24
CA ASN A 472 18.20 -8.21 27.71
C ASN A 472 19.21 -7.35 26.95
N THR A 473 19.90 -6.46 27.66
CA THR A 473 20.92 -5.55 27.11
C THR A 473 22.34 -5.89 27.51
N ALA A 474 22.59 -7.03 28.15
CA ALA A 474 23.89 -7.37 28.78
C ALA A 474 25.08 -7.51 27.80
N LYS A 475 24.81 -7.49 26.48
CA LYS A 475 25.81 -7.47 25.40
C LYS A 475 25.85 -6.16 24.60
N VAL A 476 24.96 -5.21 24.90
CA VAL A 476 24.85 -3.94 24.19
C VAL A 476 26.03 -3.06 24.57
N THR A 477 26.78 -2.60 23.57
CA THR A 477 27.95 -1.73 23.76
C THR A 477 27.68 -0.27 23.41
N SER A 478 26.60 0.02 22.69
CA SER A 478 26.21 1.37 22.26
C SER A 478 24.71 1.59 22.39
N LEU A 479 24.33 2.79 22.84
CA LEU A 479 22.96 3.30 22.91
C LEU A 479 22.84 4.63 22.14
N ASP A 480 23.62 4.80 21.07
CA ASP A 480 23.77 6.10 20.43
C ASP A 480 22.48 6.51 19.72
N GLY A 481 21.88 7.59 20.21
CA GLY A 481 20.62 8.13 19.73
C GLY A 481 19.43 7.17 19.81
N THR A 482 19.47 6.08 20.61
CA THR A 482 18.41 5.06 20.64
C THR A 482 17.00 5.64 20.74
N PHE A 483 16.82 6.71 21.54
CA PHE A 483 15.56 7.46 21.70
C PHE A 483 15.66 8.92 21.23
N TYR A 484 16.61 9.25 20.35
CA TYR A 484 16.80 10.61 19.81
C TYR A 484 15.49 11.13 19.21
N GLY A 485 14.87 12.15 19.79
CA GLY A 485 13.60 12.69 19.28
C GLY A 485 12.40 11.74 19.38
N ALA A 486 12.48 10.66 20.17
CA ALA A 486 11.33 9.80 20.49
C ALA A 486 10.41 10.53 21.51
N SER A 487 9.71 11.56 21.03
CA SER A 487 9.09 12.60 21.86
C SER A 487 8.07 12.11 22.89
N SER A 488 7.44 10.95 22.66
CA SER A 488 6.41 10.36 23.53
C SER A 488 6.91 9.20 24.41
N PHE A 489 8.18 8.79 24.29
CA PHE A 489 8.70 7.63 25.01
C PHE A 489 8.93 7.96 26.49
N ASP A 490 8.25 7.24 27.38
CA ASP A 490 8.38 7.37 28.84
C ASP A 490 8.18 6.01 29.53
N GLN A 491 8.87 4.96 29.04
CA GLN A 491 8.74 3.59 29.56
C GLN A 491 9.92 3.18 30.45
N PRO A 492 9.68 2.41 31.53
CA PRO A 492 10.72 2.03 32.48
C PRO A 492 11.78 1.14 31.82
N ILE A 493 13.02 1.60 31.85
CA ILE A 493 14.24 0.94 31.34
C ILE A 493 15.39 0.95 32.36
N GLY A 494 15.10 1.22 33.63
CA GLY A 494 16.08 1.26 34.71
C GLY A 494 16.77 -0.08 34.99
N ASP A 495 16.10 -1.20 34.64
CA ASP A 495 16.61 -2.57 34.81
C ASP A 495 17.53 -3.04 33.66
N TRP A 496 17.79 -2.19 32.65
CA TRP A 496 18.74 -2.52 31.58
C TRP A 496 20.17 -2.63 32.15
N ASP A 497 20.86 -3.73 31.82
CA ASP A 497 22.28 -3.89 32.07
C ASP A 497 23.06 -3.03 31.06
N THR A 498 23.67 -1.94 31.57
CA THR A 498 24.53 -1.04 30.79
C THR A 498 26.02 -1.26 31.04
N SER A 499 26.42 -2.33 31.75
CA SER A 499 27.81 -2.57 32.18
C SER A 499 28.83 -2.73 31.04
N HIS A 500 28.35 -2.91 29.80
CA HIS A 500 29.16 -3.01 28.58
C HIS A 500 29.04 -1.79 27.67
N VAL A 501 28.18 -0.81 28.00
CA VAL A 501 27.95 0.39 27.19
C VAL A 501 29.14 1.34 27.30
N THR A 502 29.68 1.75 26.15
CA THR A 502 30.79 2.71 26.05
C THR A 502 30.35 4.09 25.54
N SER A 503 29.16 4.20 24.94
CA SER A 503 28.63 5.47 24.42
C SER A 503 27.15 5.64 24.75
N LEU A 504 26.80 6.85 25.20
CA LEU A 504 25.44 7.35 25.42
C LEU A 504 25.19 8.61 24.55
N SER A 505 25.83 8.71 23.38
CA SER A 505 25.76 9.92 22.57
C SER A 505 24.31 10.15 22.11
N ALA A 506 23.75 11.30 22.48
CA ALA A 506 22.42 11.73 22.13
C ALA A 506 21.26 10.76 22.49
N THR A 507 21.47 9.76 23.37
CA THR A 507 20.51 8.67 23.64
C THR A 507 19.09 9.15 23.94
N PHE A 508 18.93 10.19 24.76
CA PHE A 508 17.66 10.84 25.10
C PHE A 508 17.55 12.27 24.56
N SER A 509 18.42 12.67 23.62
CA SER A 509 18.36 14.01 23.05
C SER A 509 17.00 14.22 22.39
N ARG A 510 16.29 15.29 22.75
CA ARG A 510 14.92 15.59 22.30
C ARG A 510 13.87 14.52 22.64
N ALA A 511 14.15 13.57 23.54
CA ALA A 511 13.15 12.67 24.11
C ALA A 511 12.29 13.44 25.13
N THR A 512 11.40 14.30 24.63
CA THR A 512 10.80 15.38 25.43
C THR A 512 9.98 14.92 26.64
N ALA A 513 9.35 13.74 26.57
CA ALA A 513 8.54 13.19 27.66
C ALA A 513 9.32 12.34 28.67
N PHE A 514 10.50 11.84 28.32
CA PHE A 514 11.19 10.81 29.10
C PHE A 514 11.62 11.31 30.49
N ASN A 515 11.13 10.64 31.55
CA ASN A 515 11.50 10.94 32.92
C ASN A 515 11.53 9.68 33.82
N GLN A 516 11.95 8.53 33.27
CA GLN A 516 12.00 7.27 34.02
C GLN A 516 13.31 7.10 34.80
N PRO A 517 13.28 6.44 35.98
CA PRO A 517 14.46 6.29 36.82
C PRO A 517 15.53 5.39 36.16
N ILE A 518 16.69 5.97 35.87
CA ILE A 518 17.88 5.29 35.32
C ILE A 518 19.13 5.48 36.18
N GLY A 519 18.98 5.95 37.42
CA GLY A 519 20.09 6.13 38.38
C GLY A 519 20.81 4.84 38.79
N GLY A 520 20.23 3.67 38.47
CA GLY A 520 20.85 2.36 38.66
C GLY A 520 21.76 1.88 37.52
N TRP A 521 21.79 2.58 36.38
CA TRP A 521 22.66 2.23 35.26
C TRP A 521 24.15 2.29 35.64
N ASN A 522 24.91 1.29 35.20
CA ASN A 522 26.36 1.25 35.34
C ASN A 522 27.02 2.02 34.19
N THR A 523 27.54 3.21 34.45
CA THR A 523 28.21 4.07 33.45
C THR A 523 29.74 3.98 33.46
N SER A 524 30.34 3.08 34.25
CA SER A 524 31.80 3.07 34.50
C SER A 524 32.69 2.80 33.28
N ARG A 525 32.11 2.41 32.14
CA ARG A 525 32.79 2.24 30.85
C ARG A 525 32.41 3.30 29.81
N VAL A 526 31.48 4.21 30.11
CA VAL A 526 31.02 5.22 29.16
C VAL A 526 32.10 6.28 28.97
N THR A 527 32.52 6.48 27.72
CA THR A 527 33.52 7.47 27.32
C THR A 527 32.90 8.70 26.64
N ASP A 528 31.72 8.55 26.03
CA ASP A 528 31.00 9.61 25.34
C ASP A 528 29.59 9.79 25.91
N MET A 529 29.29 11.00 26.36
CA MET A 529 27.97 11.48 26.80
C MET A 529 27.59 12.78 26.06
N SER A 530 28.08 12.99 24.84
CA SER A 530 27.72 14.15 24.02
C SER A 530 26.21 14.19 23.80
N ASN A 531 25.59 15.33 24.11
CA ASN A 531 24.16 15.58 23.93
C ASN A 531 23.18 14.57 24.59
N THR A 532 23.59 13.68 25.51
CA THR A 532 22.76 12.57 26.02
C THR A 532 21.35 12.98 26.44
N PHE A 533 21.21 14.12 27.13
CA PHE A 533 19.93 14.72 27.57
C PHE A 533 19.64 16.08 26.91
N SER A 534 20.32 16.42 25.80
CA SER A 534 20.12 17.68 25.10
C SER A 534 18.65 17.85 24.68
N ASN A 535 17.99 18.88 25.19
CA ASN A 535 16.55 19.14 25.02
C ASN A 535 15.61 18.02 25.53
N ALA A 536 16.04 17.22 26.52
CA ALA A 536 15.18 16.27 27.24
C ALA A 536 14.29 17.02 28.27
N LEU A 537 13.25 17.70 27.76
CA LEU A 537 12.54 18.74 28.50
C LEU A 537 11.91 18.29 29.84
N SER A 538 11.40 17.06 29.94
CA SER A 538 10.78 16.54 31.17
C SER A 538 11.74 15.83 32.12
N PHE A 539 13.00 15.60 31.73
CA PHE A 539 13.92 14.77 32.51
C PHE A 539 14.36 15.46 33.81
N ASN A 540 14.20 14.78 34.94
CA ASN A 540 14.61 15.26 36.26
C ASN A 540 14.83 14.11 37.26
N GLN A 541 15.75 13.19 36.94
CA GLN A 541 16.09 12.05 37.80
C GLN A 541 17.40 12.26 38.56
N ASP A 542 17.58 11.53 39.67
CA ASP A 542 18.83 11.49 40.43
C ASP A 542 19.84 10.52 39.78
N LEU A 543 20.84 11.09 39.11
CA LEU A 543 21.99 10.41 38.52
C LEU A 543 23.30 10.75 39.26
N SER A 544 23.24 11.36 40.46
CA SER A 544 24.43 11.75 41.25
C SER A 544 25.37 10.58 41.58
N ARG A 545 24.88 9.34 41.50
CA ARG A 545 25.62 8.09 41.71
C ARG A 545 26.27 7.49 40.47
N TRP A 546 26.05 8.05 39.27
CA TRP A 546 26.69 7.55 38.05
C TRP A 546 28.20 7.73 38.12
N ASN A 547 28.94 6.66 37.80
CA ASN A 547 30.40 6.73 37.68
C ASN A 547 30.76 7.29 36.30
N VAL A 548 31.15 8.56 36.24
CA VAL A 548 31.51 9.28 35.01
C VAL A 548 33.02 9.48 34.84
N GLY A 549 33.86 8.83 35.65
CA GLY A 549 35.32 9.01 35.62
C GLY A 549 36.03 8.50 34.36
N ALA A 550 35.33 7.80 33.46
CA ALA A 550 35.82 7.39 32.16
C ALA A 550 35.38 8.34 31.01
N VAL A 551 34.49 9.30 31.28
CA VAL A 551 33.88 10.15 30.25
C VAL A 551 34.88 11.22 29.80
N VAL A 552 35.14 11.27 28.48
CA VAL A 552 36.06 12.22 27.84
C VAL A 552 35.36 13.16 26.86
N VAL A 553 34.11 12.86 26.46
CA VAL A 553 33.27 13.74 25.64
C VAL A 553 31.95 14.04 26.35
N ILE A 554 31.71 15.30 26.67
CA ILE A 554 30.49 15.79 27.37
C ILE A 554 29.77 16.94 26.64
N THR A 555 30.16 17.22 25.39
CA THR A 555 29.68 18.39 24.64
C THR A 555 28.15 18.40 24.52
N GLY A 556 27.52 19.43 25.09
CA GLY A 556 26.07 19.62 25.04
C GLY A 556 25.23 18.64 25.87
N TYR A 557 25.84 17.87 26.77
CA TYR A 557 25.23 16.80 27.59
C TYR A 557 23.76 17.05 27.99
N ASP A 558 23.49 18.15 28.69
CA ASP A 558 22.18 18.55 29.21
C ASP A 558 21.65 19.86 28.56
N ALA A 559 22.18 20.25 27.39
CA ALA A 559 21.87 21.53 26.76
C ALA A 559 20.37 21.66 26.45
N GLY A 560 19.68 22.54 27.20
CA GLY A 560 18.23 22.73 27.09
C GLY A 560 17.36 21.75 27.89
N ALA A 561 17.95 20.93 28.79
CA ALA A 561 17.21 20.08 29.74
C ALA A 561 16.65 20.90 30.92
N THR A 562 15.68 21.79 30.64
CA THR A 562 15.27 22.87 31.55
C THR A 562 14.64 22.44 32.88
N SER A 563 14.19 21.18 33.02
CA SER A 563 13.59 20.68 34.25
C SER A 563 14.59 20.03 35.23
N TRP A 564 15.79 19.69 34.77
CA TRP A 564 16.72 18.88 35.55
C TRP A 564 17.41 19.68 36.65
N GLN A 565 17.19 19.30 37.91
CA GLN A 565 17.82 19.93 39.06
C GLN A 565 19.31 19.55 39.15
N GLU A 566 20.16 20.55 39.42
CA GLU A 566 21.62 20.38 39.52
C GLU A 566 22.04 19.31 40.54
N SER A 567 21.28 19.16 41.64
CA SER A 567 21.52 18.15 42.67
C SER A 567 21.31 16.69 42.20
N GLY A 568 20.67 16.49 41.05
CA GLY A 568 20.46 15.17 40.44
C GLY A 568 21.42 14.87 39.28
N LYS A 569 22.35 15.77 38.95
CA LYS A 569 23.31 15.56 37.86
C LYS A 569 24.53 14.74 38.34
N PRO A 570 25.19 13.97 37.45
CA PRO A 570 26.45 13.33 37.78
C PRO A 570 27.58 14.35 37.92
N HIS A 571 28.57 14.02 38.75
CA HIS A 571 29.74 14.88 38.99
C HIS A 571 30.88 14.53 38.04
N PHE A 572 31.00 15.26 36.93
CA PHE A 572 32.17 15.22 36.05
C PHE A 572 33.38 15.89 36.73
N SER A 573 34.58 15.38 36.44
CA SER A 573 35.87 15.81 37.01
C SER A 573 36.56 16.90 36.20
#